data_AF-A0A2E0QRL1-F1
#
_entry.id   AF-A0A2E0QRL1-F1
#
_cell.length_a   1.000
_cell.length_b   1.000
_cell.length_c   1.000
_cell.angle_alpha   90.00
_cell.angle_beta   90.00
_cell.angle_gamma   90.00
#
_symmetry.space_group_name_H-M   'P 1'
#
loop_
_entity.id
_entity.type
_entity.pdbx_description
1 polymer ?
#
loop_
_entity_poly.entity_id
_entity_poly.type
_entity_poly.pdbx_seq_one_letter_code
_entity_poly.pdbx_strand_id
1 'polypeptide(L)'
;MRNGFLLAIGIVALMAGGLWFAAWDFCRIKDWGVNETSVEIDWIPPEATEVTFVSGNIEKRAEFSIDQQIFEEWCASIGKPLTVVSKGSESGGFSEAMLFRSNPLLALKGITEKPNDDDAAFAWEYKSFDKGDLFFEERWPNAGGYAIGYDVSEGRGYYEYAHH
;
A
#
# COMPACT_ATOMS: atom_id res chain seq x y z
N MET A 1 45.58 11.36 12.61
CA MET A 1 44.55 11.03 13.64
C MET A 1 43.24 11.81 13.50
N ARG A 2 43.19 13.05 12.95
CA ARG A 2 41.92 13.82 12.81
C ARG A 2 40.88 13.24 11.84
N ASN A 3 41.32 12.59 10.76
CA ASN A 3 40.39 12.15 9.71
C ASN A 3 39.55 10.93 10.11
N GLY A 4 40.10 10.02 10.92
CA GLY A 4 39.36 8.84 11.40
C GLY A 4 38.24 9.20 12.39
N PHE A 5 38.46 10.23 13.22
CA PHE A 5 37.47 10.69 14.20
C PHE A 5 36.24 11.34 13.53
N LEU A 6 36.45 12.17 12.50
CA LEU A 6 35.35 12.79 11.74
C LEU A 6 34.51 11.73 11.01
N LEU A 7 35.17 10.70 10.48
CA LEU A 7 34.49 9.61 9.77
C LEU A 7 33.63 8.77 10.72
N ALA A 8 34.13 8.49 11.93
CA ALA A 8 33.36 7.80 12.97
C ALA A 8 32.13 8.61 13.41
N ILE A 9 32.24 9.93 13.59
CA ILE A 9 31.09 10.79 13.91
C ILE A 9 30.05 10.77 12.79
N GLY A 10 30.49 10.84 11.53
CA GLY A 10 29.59 10.78 10.38
C GLY A 10 28.79 9.48 10.35
N ILE A 11 29.44 8.34 10.61
CA ILE A 11 28.77 7.03 10.68
C ILE A 11 27.77 6.97 11.83
N VAL A 12 28.15 7.44 13.03
CA VAL A 12 27.25 7.44 14.20
C VAL A 12 26.03 8.34 13.95
N ALA A 13 26.22 9.52 13.36
CA ALA A 13 25.12 10.41 13.01
C ALA A 13 24.19 9.80 11.95
N LEU A 14 24.73 9.11 10.95
CA LEU A 14 23.96 8.36 9.95
C LEU A 14 23.13 7.24 10.59
N MET A 15 23.73 6.45 11.47
CA MET A 15 23.02 5.38 12.16
C MET A 15 21.93 5.93 13.09
N ALA A 16 22.23 6.98 13.86
CA ALA A 16 21.27 7.63 14.73
C ALA A 16 20.10 8.26 13.93
N GLY A 17 20.41 8.89 12.79
CA GLY A 17 19.40 9.43 11.88
C GLY A 17 18.52 8.35 11.27
N GLY A 18 19.11 7.24 10.83
CA GLY A 18 18.36 6.09 10.29
C GLY A 18 17.47 5.42 11.33
N LEU A 19 17.97 5.22 12.55
CA LEU A 19 17.19 4.66 13.67
C LEU A 19 16.07 5.60 14.10
N TRP A 20 16.33 6.92 14.15
CA TRP A 20 15.29 7.92 14.43
C TRP A 20 14.21 7.91 13.35
N PHE A 21 14.58 7.86 12.07
CA PHE A 21 13.63 7.80 10.97
C PHE A 21 12.77 6.54 11.03
N ALA A 22 13.37 5.37 11.25
CA ALA A 22 12.63 4.11 11.41
C ALA A 22 11.68 4.14 12.62
N ALA A 23 12.11 4.69 13.75
CA ALA A 23 11.26 4.84 14.93
C ALA A 23 10.13 5.87 14.71
N TRP A 24 10.43 6.96 14.01
CA TRP A 24 9.46 7.99 13.63
C TRP A 24 8.37 7.42 12.75
N ASP A 25 8.74 6.68 11.71
CA ASP A 25 7.82 6.02 10.80
C ASP A 25 6.97 4.95 11.52
N PHE A 26 7.61 4.13 12.36
CA PHE A 26 6.94 3.12 13.19
C PHE A 26 5.86 3.72 14.10
N CYS A 27 6.09 4.90 14.66
CA CYS A 27 5.16 5.63 15.54
C CYS A 27 4.00 6.31 14.79
N ARG A 28 4.01 6.34 13.45
CA ARG A 28 2.93 6.97 12.66
C ARG A 28 1.81 6.02 12.29
N ILE A 29 2.01 4.70 12.38
CA ILE A 29 0.94 3.71 12.26
C ILE A 29 0.07 3.80 13.52
N LYS A 30 -1.19 4.16 13.34
CA LYS A 30 -2.17 4.34 14.41
C LYS A 30 -3.05 3.12 14.60
N ASP A 31 -3.36 2.43 13.52
CA ASP A 31 -4.32 1.33 13.53
C ASP A 31 -4.04 0.32 12.39
N TRP A 32 -4.45 -0.93 12.57
CA TRP A 32 -4.29 -2.01 11.60
C TRP A 32 -5.25 -3.17 11.92
N GLY A 33 -5.53 -3.99 10.91
CA GLY A 33 -6.37 -5.18 11.06
C GLY A 33 -6.13 -6.19 9.95
N VAL A 34 -6.42 -7.47 10.24
CA VAL A 34 -6.29 -8.57 9.28
C VAL A 34 -7.59 -9.35 9.22
N ASN A 35 -8.18 -9.40 8.02
CA ASN A 35 -9.43 -10.10 7.77
C ASN A 35 -10.59 -9.65 8.69
N GLU A 36 -10.69 -8.34 8.92
CA GLU A 36 -11.73 -7.75 9.75
C GLU A 36 -13.06 -7.72 8.98
N THR A 37 -14.15 -8.10 9.65
CA THR A 37 -15.49 -8.20 9.03
C THR A 37 -16.36 -6.96 9.23
N SER A 38 -15.98 -6.08 10.15
CA SER A 38 -16.71 -4.84 10.46
C SER A 38 -15.75 -3.82 11.05
N VAL A 39 -15.21 -2.94 10.22
CA VAL A 39 -14.38 -1.84 10.69
C VAL A 39 -15.03 -0.53 10.27
N GLU A 40 -15.23 0.38 11.23
CA GLU A 40 -15.64 1.76 10.95
C GLU A 40 -14.46 2.53 10.34
N ILE A 41 -14.13 2.21 9.08
CA ILE A 41 -13.08 2.88 8.32
C ILE A 41 -13.77 3.89 7.40
N ASP A 42 -13.62 5.18 7.70
CA ASP A 42 -14.27 6.28 6.96
C ASP A 42 -13.67 6.55 5.57
N TRP A 43 -12.57 5.88 5.23
CA TRP A 43 -11.81 6.07 3.98
C TRP A 43 -11.88 4.88 3.00
N ILE A 44 -12.71 3.87 3.28
CA ILE A 44 -13.09 2.80 2.34
C ILE A 44 -14.62 2.70 2.24
N PRO A 45 -15.19 1.98 1.26
CA PRO A 45 -16.63 1.77 1.18
C PRO A 45 -17.16 1.00 2.41
N PRO A 46 -18.32 1.38 2.97
CA PRO A 46 -18.91 0.69 4.11
C PRO A 46 -19.36 -0.75 3.81
N GLU A 47 -19.52 -1.11 2.53
CA GLU A 47 -19.86 -2.46 2.07
C GLU A 47 -18.65 -3.41 1.98
N ALA A 48 -17.44 -2.91 2.24
CA ALA A 48 -16.22 -3.71 2.22
C ALA A 48 -16.23 -4.81 3.29
N THR A 49 -15.77 -6.00 2.92
CA THR A 49 -15.65 -7.17 3.80
C THR A 49 -14.25 -7.77 3.73
N GLU A 50 -13.89 -8.64 4.67
CA GLU A 50 -12.57 -9.30 4.73
C GLU A 50 -11.41 -8.29 4.65
N VAL A 51 -11.56 -7.20 5.41
CA VAL A 51 -10.71 -6.01 5.29
C VAL A 51 -9.38 -6.28 5.97
N THR A 52 -8.30 -6.13 5.22
CA THR A 52 -6.94 -6.07 5.75
C THR A 52 -6.42 -4.67 5.52
N PHE A 53 -5.96 -3.98 6.57
CA PHE A 53 -5.60 -2.58 6.46
C PHE A 53 -4.45 -2.16 7.37
N VAL A 54 -3.81 -1.06 6.98
CA VAL A 54 -2.87 -0.29 7.79
C VAL A 54 -3.25 1.18 7.67
N SER A 55 -3.36 1.85 8.80
CA SER A 55 -3.73 3.26 8.87
C SER A 55 -2.68 4.04 9.68
N GLY A 56 -2.03 4.98 9.02
CA GLY A 56 -1.08 5.90 9.60
C GLY A 56 -1.45 7.37 9.35
N ASN A 57 -0.60 8.27 9.86
CA ASN A 57 -0.78 9.71 9.68
C ASN A 57 -0.57 10.19 8.23
N ILE A 58 0.26 9.48 7.48
CA ILE A 58 0.68 9.85 6.13
C ILE A 58 0.47 8.73 5.13
N GLU A 59 0.04 7.55 5.58
CA GLU A 59 -0.20 6.42 4.71
C GLU A 59 -1.48 5.73 5.16
N LYS A 60 -2.27 5.26 4.20
CA LYS A 60 -3.39 4.36 4.45
C LYS A 60 -3.40 3.32 3.34
N ARG A 61 -3.50 2.05 3.71
CA ARG A 61 -3.58 0.93 2.77
C ARG A 61 -4.67 -0.02 3.21
N ALA A 62 -5.50 -0.45 2.27
CA ALA A 62 -6.47 -1.51 2.52
C ALA A 62 -6.65 -2.43 1.32
N GLU A 63 -6.95 -3.69 1.63
CA GLU A 63 -7.33 -4.74 0.69
C GLU A 63 -8.60 -5.37 1.22
N PHE A 64 -9.64 -5.48 0.40
CA PHE A 64 -10.97 -5.93 0.85
C PHE A 64 -11.78 -6.58 -0.27
N SER A 65 -12.76 -7.38 0.12
CA SER A 65 -13.73 -8.01 -0.77
C SER A 65 -14.94 -7.09 -0.92
N ILE A 66 -15.34 -6.78 -2.15
CA ILE A 66 -16.48 -5.90 -2.46
C ILE A 66 -17.06 -6.20 -3.85
N ASP A 67 -18.36 -5.99 -4.02
CA ASP A 67 -18.99 -6.03 -5.34
C ASP A 67 -18.43 -4.94 -6.26
N GLN A 68 -18.17 -5.29 -7.51
CA GLN A 68 -17.56 -4.40 -8.49
C GLN A 68 -18.38 -3.12 -8.69
N GLN A 69 -19.70 -3.25 -8.87
CA GLN A 69 -20.56 -2.11 -9.17
C GLN A 69 -20.60 -1.15 -7.99
N ILE A 70 -20.75 -1.69 -6.76
CA ILE A 70 -20.73 -0.89 -5.54
C ILE A 70 -19.39 -0.12 -5.42
N PHE A 71 -18.29 -0.80 -5.72
CA PHE A 71 -16.96 -0.18 -5.62
C PHE A 71 -16.75 0.93 -6.65
N GLU A 72 -17.18 0.72 -7.90
CA GLU A 72 -17.14 1.74 -8.95
C GLU A 72 -17.99 2.96 -8.60
N GLU A 73 -19.20 2.76 -8.07
CA GLU A 73 -20.10 3.83 -7.62
C GLU A 73 -19.47 4.65 -6.47
N TRP A 74 -18.88 3.98 -5.49
CA TRP A 74 -18.15 4.64 -4.40
C TRP A 74 -16.96 5.45 -4.92
N CYS A 75 -16.14 4.86 -5.81
CA CYS A 75 -15.00 5.53 -6.44
C CYS A 75 -15.42 6.79 -7.20
N ALA A 76 -16.51 6.71 -7.97
CA ALA A 76 -17.08 7.86 -8.68
C ALA A 76 -17.57 8.95 -7.70
N SER A 77 -18.17 8.55 -6.57
CA SER A 77 -18.68 9.47 -5.55
C SER A 77 -17.59 10.33 -4.89
N ILE A 78 -16.37 9.78 -4.77
CA ILE A 78 -15.20 10.49 -4.24
C ILE A 78 -14.36 11.18 -5.33
N GLY A 79 -14.87 11.23 -6.57
CA GLY A 79 -14.20 11.88 -7.70
C GLY A 79 -12.98 11.12 -8.22
N LYS A 80 -12.90 9.81 -8.00
CA LYS A 80 -11.80 8.94 -8.43
C LYS A 80 -12.31 7.77 -9.27
N PRO A 81 -13.00 8.03 -10.40
CA PRO A 81 -13.60 6.98 -11.21
C PRO A 81 -12.50 6.03 -11.73
N LEU A 82 -12.74 4.73 -11.60
CA LEU A 82 -11.79 3.72 -12.07
C LEU A 82 -11.81 3.63 -13.60
N THR A 83 -10.68 3.28 -14.18
CA THR A 83 -10.51 3.09 -15.61
C THR A 83 -10.02 1.69 -15.92
N VAL A 84 -10.49 1.10 -17.01
CA VAL A 84 -10.06 -0.25 -17.40
C VAL A 84 -8.58 -0.23 -17.79
N VAL A 85 -7.80 -1.12 -17.19
CA VAL A 85 -6.39 -1.34 -17.52
C VAL A 85 -6.32 -1.92 -18.94
N SER A 86 -5.75 -1.13 -19.86
CA SER A 86 -5.71 -1.47 -21.29
C SER A 86 -4.54 -2.38 -21.69
N LYS A 87 -3.45 -2.33 -20.90
CA LYS A 87 -2.24 -3.13 -21.05
C LYS A 87 -1.92 -3.76 -19.69
N GLY A 88 -1.86 -5.09 -19.63
CA GLY A 88 -1.43 -5.79 -18.42
C GLY A 88 0.09 -5.77 -18.27
N SER A 89 0.60 -6.44 -17.25
CA SER A 89 2.04 -6.68 -17.13
C SER A 89 2.52 -7.57 -18.29
N GLU A 90 3.18 -6.98 -19.29
CA GLU A 90 3.85 -7.77 -20.32
C GLU A 90 5.12 -8.38 -19.71
N SER A 91 5.04 -9.67 -19.34
CA SER A 91 6.16 -10.60 -19.14
C SER A 91 7.36 -10.03 -18.36
N GLY A 92 7.20 -9.82 -17.05
CA GLY A 92 8.32 -9.56 -16.12
C GLY A 92 8.75 -8.10 -15.99
N GLY A 93 8.00 -7.16 -16.57
CA GLY A 93 8.16 -5.72 -16.33
C GLY A 93 7.15 -5.17 -15.30
N PHE A 94 7.50 -4.05 -14.67
CA PHE A 94 6.61 -3.29 -13.79
C PHE A 94 5.34 -2.87 -14.54
N SER A 95 4.17 -3.26 -14.04
CA SER A 95 2.89 -2.73 -14.54
C SER A 95 2.78 -1.24 -14.18
N GLU A 96 2.26 -0.42 -15.10
CA GLU A 96 1.90 0.97 -14.80
C GLU A 96 0.77 1.05 -13.76
N ALA A 97 -0.04 -0.02 -13.66
CA ALA A 97 -1.08 -0.17 -12.65
C ALA A 97 -0.62 -1.12 -11.55
N MET A 98 -0.08 -0.56 -10.47
CA MET A 98 0.42 -1.31 -9.33
C MET A 98 0.15 -0.56 -8.02
N LEU A 99 -0.11 -1.33 -6.96
CA LEU A 99 -0.37 -0.85 -5.60
C LEU A 99 0.50 -1.59 -4.60
N PHE A 100 0.87 -0.92 -3.50
CA PHE A 100 1.48 -1.61 -2.38
C PHE A 100 0.42 -2.35 -1.56
N ARG A 101 0.75 -3.58 -1.17
CA ARG A 101 -0.09 -4.39 -0.28
C ARG A 101 0.08 -3.97 1.17
N SER A 102 -0.88 -4.34 2.02
CA SER A 102 -0.80 -4.11 3.47
C SER A 102 0.17 -5.10 4.13
N ASN A 103 0.39 -6.27 3.54
CA ASN A 103 1.13 -7.38 4.15
C ASN A 103 2.58 -7.05 4.58
N PRO A 104 3.40 -6.31 3.80
CA PRO A 104 4.78 -5.98 4.21
C PRO A 104 4.86 -5.22 5.53
N LEU A 105 3.97 -4.23 5.71
CA LEU A 105 3.91 -3.45 6.94
C LEU A 105 3.40 -4.29 8.12
N LEU A 106 2.42 -5.17 7.87
CA LEU A 106 1.90 -6.08 8.88
C LEU A 106 2.95 -7.09 9.35
N ALA A 107 3.80 -7.60 8.46
CA ALA A 107 4.88 -8.51 8.84
C ALA A 107 5.99 -7.83 9.63
N LEU A 108 6.32 -6.57 9.32
CA LEU A 108 7.24 -5.77 10.14
C LEU A 108 6.74 -5.60 11.58
N LYS A 109 5.43 -5.69 11.81
CA LYS A 109 4.80 -5.66 13.12
C LYS A 109 4.63 -7.06 13.75
N GLY A 110 5.05 -8.12 13.06
CA GLY A 110 4.91 -9.51 13.51
C GLY A 110 3.47 -10.04 13.49
N ILE A 111 2.60 -9.41 12.70
CA ILE A 111 1.18 -9.78 12.60
C ILE A 111 0.98 -10.89 11.56
N THR A 112 1.70 -10.79 10.45
CA THR A 112 1.71 -11.77 9.37
C THR A 112 3.13 -12.30 9.15
N GLU A 113 3.25 -13.50 8.58
CA GLU A 113 4.54 -14.07 8.21
C GLU A 113 4.92 -13.68 6.78
N LYS A 114 6.19 -13.31 6.57
CA LYS A 114 6.72 -13.06 5.22
C LYS A 114 6.88 -14.39 4.47
N PRO A 115 6.50 -14.48 3.18
CA PRO A 115 6.80 -15.65 2.37
C PRO A 115 8.32 -15.86 2.23
N ASN A 116 8.74 -17.13 2.18
CA ASN A 116 10.15 -17.54 2.04
C ASN A 116 10.61 -17.72 0.58
N ASP A 117 9.76 -17.37 -0.39
CA ASP A 117 9.99 -17.53 -1.82
C ASP A 117 10.06 -16.14 -2.48
N ASP A 118 11.12 -15.87 -3.26
CA ASP A 118 11.41 -14.56 -3.85
C ASP A 118 10.33 -14.10 -4.85
N ASP A 119 9.77 -15.01 -5.65
CA ASP A 119 8.71 -14.68 -6.61
C ASP A 119 7.39 -14.41 -5.88
N ALA A 120 7.12 -15.17 -4.81
CA ALA A 120 5.99 -14.92 -3.93
C ALA A 120 6.15 -13.61 -3.15
N ALA A 121 7.38 -13.19 -2.83
CA ALA A 121 7.65 -11.96 -2.11
C ALA A 121 7.20 -10.73 -2.92
N PHE A 122 7.42 -10.70 -4.23
CA PHE A 122 6.99 -9.57 -5.05
C PHE A 122 5.47 -9.44 -5.09
N ALA A 123 4.73 -10.54 -5.36
CA ALA A 123 3.27 -10.55 -5.35
C ALA A 123 2.65 -10.33 -3.94
N TRP A 124 3.46 -10.54 -2.91
CA TRP A 124 3.10 -10.28 -1.52
C TRP A 124 3.34 -8.83 -1.12
N GLU A 125 4.34 -8.17 -1.73
CA GLU A 125 4.63 -6.75 -1.52
C GLU A 125 3.74 -5.83 -2.38
N TYR A 126 3.43 -6.27 -3.59
CA TYR A 126 2.74 -5.47 -4.61
C TYR A 126 1.55 -6.21 -5.21
N LYS A 127 0.48 -5.47 -5.48
CA LYS A 127 -0.60 -5.89 -6.37
C LYS A 127 -0.40 -5.24 -7.73
N SER A 128 -0.13 -6.05 -8.74
CA SER A 128 -0.20 -5.59 -10.14
C SER A 128 -1.60 -5.87 -10.69
N PHE A 129 -2.08 -4.97 -11.54
CA PHE A 129 -3.37 -5.12 -12.22
C PHE A 129 -3.15 -5.51 -13.68
N ASP A 130 -3.95 -6.47 -14.14
CA ASP A 130 -3.89 -7.04 -15.47
C ASP A 130 -4.89 -6.38 -16.41
N LYS A 131 -4.78 -6.72 -17.69
CA LYS A 131 -5.70 -6.20 -18.70
C LYS A 131 -7.14 -6.61 -18.37
N GLY A 132 -8.02 -5.61 -18.24
CA GLY A 132 -9.42 -5.81 -17.88
C GLY A 132 -9.76 -5.46 -16.44
N ASP A 133 -8.76 -5.39 -15.56
CA ASP A 133 -8.94 -4.86 -14.21
C ASP A 133 -9.23 -3.36 -14.25
N LEU A 134 -9.64 -2.81 -13.11
CA LEU A 134 -9.96 -1.39 -12.98
C LEU A 134 -8.92 -0.70 -12.11
N PHE A 135 -8.49 0.49 -12.52
CA PHE A 135 -7.44 1.24 -11.84
C PHE A 135 -7.63 2.75 -11.95
N PHE A 136 -7.27 3.45 -10.89
CA PHE A 136 -7.14 4.90 -10.83
C PHE A 136 -5.86 5.25 -10.08
N GLU A 137 -5.10 6.23 -10.60
CA GLU A 137 -3.94 6.78 -9.92
C GLU A 137 -3.91 8.30 -10.07
N GLU A 138 -3.61 8.98 -8.97
CA GLU A 138 -3.32 10.41 -8.92
C GLU A 138 -2.00 10.60 -8.19
N ARG A 139 -0.97 11.05 -8.90
CA ARG A 139 0.35 11.35 -8.33
C ARG A 139 0.51 12.84 -8.06
N TRP A 140 1.03 13.16 -6.88
CA TRP A 140 1.31 14.53 -6.47
C TRP A 140 2.81 14.87 -6.60
N PRO A 141 3.18 16.16 -6.72
CA PRO A 141 4.58 16.57 -6.90
C PRO A 141 5.51 16.20 -5.75
N ASN A 142 4.97 15.94 -4.55
CA ASN A 142 5.72 15.52 -3.37
C ASN A 142 5.97 14.00 -3.32
N ALA A 143 5.67 13.25 -4.37
CA ALA A 143 5.67 11.77 -4.37
C ALA A 143 4.59 11.13 -3.48
N GLY A 144 3.61 11.90 -3.02
CA GLY A 144 2.36 11.36 -2.48
C GLY A 144 1.34 11.09 -3.59
N GLY A 145 0.15 10.68 -3.20
CA GLY A 145 -0.95 10.45 -4.12
C GLY A 145 -2.01 9.49 -3.60
N TYR A 146 -2.89 9.13 -4.53
CA TYR A 146 -3.87 8.07 -4.39
C TYR A 146 -3.66 7.03 -5.47
N ALA A 147 -3.80 5.77 -5.12
CA ALA A 147 -4.02 4.72 -6.09
C ALA A 147 -5.14 3.82 -5.58
N ILE A 148 -6.05 3.46 -6.48
CA ILE A 148 -7.23 2.63 -6.18
C ILE A 148 -7.35 1.62 -7.32
N GLY A 149 -7.52 0.35 -6.97
CA GLY A 149 -7.62 -0.72 -7.95
C GLY A 149 -8.68 -1.74 -7.59
N TYR A 150 -9.23 -2.39 -8.61
CA TYR A 150 -10.15 -3.51 -8.47
C TYR A 150 -9.65 -4.66 -9.32
N ASP A 151 -9.35 -5.78 -8.67
CA ASP A 151 -9.08 -7.04 -9.36
C ASP A 151 -10.42 -7.71 -9.67
N VAL A 152 -10.75 -7.75 -10.96
CA VAL A 152 -12.02 -8.30 -11.44
C VAL A 152 -12.09 -9.81 -11.26
N SER A 153 -10.94 -10.49 -11.34
CA SER A 153 -10.87 -11.95 -11.22
C SER A 153 -11.01 -12.43 -9.78
N GLU A 154 -10.49 -11.66 -8.82
CA GLU A 154 -10.55 -11.96 -7.39
C GLU A 154 -11.77 -11.33 -6.70
N GLY A 155 -12.42 -10.35 -7.32
CA GLY A 155 -13.51 -9.59 -6.70
C GLY A 155 -13.02 -8.73 -5.53
N ARG A 156 -11.79 -8.20 -5.63
CA ARG A 156 -11.12 -7.50 -4.53
C ARG A 156 -10.81 -6.05 -4.88
N GLY A 157 -11.13 -5.15 -3.94
CA GLY A 157 -10.76 -3.76 -3.95
C GLY A 157 -9.46 -3.51 -3.20
N TYR A 158 -8.69 -2.55 -3.71
CA TYR A 158 -7.40 -2.13 -3.18
C TYR A 158 -7.39 -0.61 -3.08
N TYR A 159 -6.92 -0.09 -1.95
CA TYR A 159 -6.81 1.34 -1.68
C TYR A 159 -5.42 1.66 -1.14
N GLU A 160 -4.77 2.66 -1.73
CA GLU A 160 -3.55 3.27 -1.21
C GLU A 160 -3.64 4.78 -1.24
N TYR A 161 -3.25 5.37 -0.12
CA TYR A 161 -3.05 6.79 0.05
C TYR A 161 -1.70 7.04 0.68
N ALA A 162 -0.94 7.98 0.14
CA ALA A 162 0.31 8.44 0.70
C ALA A 162 0.39 9.98 0.65
N HIS A 163 0.73 10.60 1.79
CA HIS A 163 0.94 12.03 1.92
C HIS A 163 2.40 12.29 2.31
N HIS A 164 3.24 12.57 1.30
CA HIS A 164 4.66 12.85 1.51
C HIS A 164 4.97 14.29 1.93
#